data_AF-A0A1C4IWF8-F1
#
_entry.id   AF-A0A1C4IWF8-F1
#
_cell.length_a   1.000
_cell.length_b   1.000
_cell.length_c   1.000
_cell.angle_alpha   90.00
_cell.angle_beta   90.00
_cell.angle_gamma   90.00
#
_symmetry.space_group_name_H-M   'P 1'
#
loop_
_entity.id
_entity.type
_entity.pdbx_description
1 polymer ?
#
loop_
_entity_poly.entity_id
_entity_poly.type
_entity_poly.pdbx_seq_one_letter_code
_entity_poly.pdbx_strand_id
1 'polypeptide(L)' 'MSVWFGGVQVRRLERGQTPVADLFCTACGTHVRVTGRDKVRDFLRAQPMNEHRATCPARARTTNTERTAA' A
#
# COMPACT_ATOMS: atom_id res chain seq x y z
N MET A 1 -8.18 10.35 -14.91
CA MET A 1 -7.49 10.47 -13.62
C MET A 1 -7.76 9.20 -12.83
N SER A 2 -6.79 8.30 -12.72
CA SER A 2 -6.94 7.12 -11.87
C SER A 2 -6.87 7.59 -10.42
N VAL A 3 -8.03 7.80 -9.80
CA VAL A 3 -8.12 8.13 -8.38
C VAL A 3 -7.63 6.90 -7.62
N TRP A 4 -6.39 6.95 -7.14
CA TRP A 4 -5.77 5.83 -6.45
C TRP A 4 -6.39 5.71 -5.05
N PHE A 5 -7.40 4.84 -4.90
CA PHE A 5 -8.20 4.63 -3.68
C PHE A 5 -7.52 3.82 -2.56
N GLY A 6 -6.19 3.75 -2.56
CA GLY A 6 -5.38 2.85 -1.74
C GLY A 6 -5.11 1.51 -2.44
N GLY A 7 -3.86 1.03 -2.39
CA GLY A 7 -3.45 -0.16 -3.13
C GLY A 7 -1.96 -0.22 -3.41
N VAL A 8 -1.54 -1.37 -3.95
CA VAL A 8 -0.22 -1.54 -4.55
C VAL A 8 -0.36 -1.38 -6.06
N GLN A 9 0.39 -0.47 -6.67
CA GLN A 9 0.54 -0.40 -8.12
C GLN A 9 1.93 -0.85 -8.49
N VAL A 10 2.00 -1.77 -9.45
CA VAL A 10 3.24 -2.19 -10.08
C VAL A 10 3.28 -1.61 -11.49
N ARG A 11 4.42 -1.06 -11.88
CA ARG A 11 4.61 -0.39 -13.17
C ARG A 11 6.02 -0.60 -13.70
N ARG A 12 6.23 -0.26 -14.98
CA ARG A 12 7.50 -0.44 -15.70
C ARG A 12 7.94 -1.91 -15.80
N LEU A 13 7.02 -2.77 -16.25
CA LEU A 13 7.22 -4.22 -16.38
C LEU A 13 7.75 -4.65 -17.76
N GLU A 14 7.84 -3.73 -18.72
CA GLU A 14 8.34 -4.01 -20.06
C GLU A 14 9.83 -4.39 -20.05
N ARG A 15 10.24 -5.15 -21.08
CA ARG A 15 11.62 -5.61 -21.23
C ARG A 15 12.59 -4.42 -21.27
N GLY A 16 13.63 -4.47 -20.45
CA GLY A 16 14.64 -3.40 -20.33
C GLY A 16 14.26 -2.26 -19.39
N GLN A 17 13.02 -2.22 -18.88
CA GLN A 17 12.65 -1.25 -17.85
C GLN A 17 12.97 -1.76 -16.44
N THR A 18 13.16 -0.82 -15.50
CA THR A 18 13.32 -1.14 -14.08
C THR A 18 11.93 -1.13 -13.42
N PRO A 19 11.46 -2.28 -12.90
CA PRO A 19 10.17 -2.37 -12.22
C PRO A 19 10.10 -1.45 -11.01
N VAL A 20 8.90 -0.90 -10.79
CA VAL A 20 8.59 -0.07 -9.62
C VAL A 20 7.28 -0.58 -9.01
N ALA A 21 7.28 -0.77 -7.69
CA ALA A 21 6.09 -0.97 -6.89
C ALA A 21 5.88 0.23 -5.98
N ASP A 22 4.67 0.73 -5.96
CA ASP A 22 4.24 1.86 -5.14
C ASP A 22 3.07 1.34 -4.28
N LEU A 23 3.19 1.36 -2.96
CA LEU A 23 2.09 1.17 -2.01
C LEU A 23 1.62 2.55 -1.56
N PHE A 24 0.33 2.82 -1.72
CA PHE A 24 -0.28 4.04 -1.20
C PHE A 24 -1.52 3.70 -0.39
N CYS A 25 -1.69 4.36 0.76
CA CYS A 25 -2.90 4.30 1.57
C CYS A 25 -3.53 5.69 1.64
N THR A 26 -4.72 5.84 1.08
CA THR A 26 -5.50 7.09 1.17
C THR A 26 -6.02 7.38 2.57
N ALA A 27 -6.22 6.34 3.39
CA ALA A 27 -6.80 6.50 4.73
C ALA A 27 -5.81 7.12 5.74
N CYS A 28 -4.53 6.76 5.67
CA CYS A 28 -3.49 7.29 6.56
C CYS A 28 -2.38 8.08 5.85
N GLY A 29 -2.40 8.15 4.52
CA GLY A 29 -1.40 8.85 3.72
C GLY A 29 -0.07 8.11 3.54
N THR A 30 0.05 6.86 4.00
CA THR A 30 1.30 6.09 3.86
C THR A 30 1.64 5.88 2.39
N HIS A 31 2.86 6.24 1.99
CA HIS A 31 3.44 5.97 0.67
C HIS A 31 4.77 5.25 0.82
N VAL A 32 4.90 4.09 0.16
CA VAL A 32 6.15 3.32 0.09
C VAL A 32 6.44 3.04 -1.38
N ARG A 33 7.67 3.34 -1.82
CA ARG A 33 8.13 3.04 -3.18
C ARG A 33 9.31 2.09 -3.12
N VAL A 34 9.25 1.04 -3.95
CA VAL A 34 10.32 0.06 -4.14
C VAL A 34 10.66 -0.02 -5.63
N THR A 35 11.95 0.00 -5.95
CA THR A 35 12.47 0.00 -7.32
C THR A 35 13.45 -1.15 -7.51
N GLY A 36 13.37 -1.82 -8.65
CA GLY A 36 14.25 -2.95 -9.01
C GLY A 36 13.51 -4.29 -8.91
N ARG A 37 13.82 -5.21 -9.85
CA ARG A 37 13.04 -6.43 -10.06
C ARG A 37 12.97 -7.32 -8.82
N ASP A 38 14.11 -7.64 -8.20
CA ASP A 38 14.14 -8.50 -7.02
C ASP A 38 13.46 -7.83 -5.82
N LYS A 39 13.75 -6.55 -5.59
CA LYS A 39 13.10 -5.79 -4.50
C LYS A 39 11.59 -5.70 -4.67
N VAL A 40 11.10 -5.47 -5.90
CA VAL A 40 9.66 -5.47 -6.19
C VAL A 40 9.06 -6.85 -5.98
N ARG A 41 9.72 -7.92 -6.41
CA ARG A 41 9.25 -9.29 -6.18
C ARG A 41 9.14 -9.59 -4.69
N ASP A 42 10.19 -9.28 -3.93
CA ASP A 42 10.24 -9.56 -2.50
C ASP A 42 9.22 -8.70 -1.74
N PHE A 43 9.06 -7.44 -2.14
CA PHE A 43 8.03 -6.54 -1.61
C PHE A 43 6.62 -7.08 -1.85
N LEU A 44 6.30 -7.58 -3.05
CA LEU A 44 4.99 -8.16 -3.33
C LEU A 44 4.77 -9.48 -2.58
N ARG A 45 5.83 -10.29 -2.41
CA ARG A 45 5.79 -11.55 -1.66
C ARG A 45 5.48 -11.33 -0.18
N ALA A 46 5.94 -10.23 0.40
CA ALA A 46 5.62 -9.83 1.78
C ALA A 46 4.15 -9.41 1.97
N GLN A 47 3.34 -9.31 0.91
CA GLN A 47 1.95 -8.84 0.97
C GLN A 47 1.82 -7.47 1.68
N PRO A 48 2.41 -6.42 1.09
CA PRO A 48 2.67 -5.16 1.80
C PRO A 48 1.37 -4.41 2.16
N MET A 49 0.27 -4.69 1.44
CA MET A 49 -1.04 -4.18 1.79
C MET A 49 -1.63 -4.87 3.04
N ASN A 50 -1.38 -6.17 3.23
CA ASN A 50 -1.82 -6.89 4.42
C ASN A 50 -1.03 -6.45 5.65
N GLU A 51 0.29 -6.34 5.51
CA GLU A 51 1.16 -5.80 6.56
C GLU A 51 0.73 -4.39 6.98
N HIS A 52 0.51 -3.51 6.00
CA HIS A 52 0.04 -2.16 6.28
C HIS A 52 -1.36 -2.13 6.92
N ARG A 53 -2.31 -2.97 6.46
CA ARG A 53 -3.66 -3.06 7.05
C ARG A 53 -3.65 -3.46 8.52
N ALA A 54 -2.66 -4.24 8.96
CA ALA A 54 -2.50 -4.63 10.35
C ALA A 54 -2.10 -3.45 11.25
N THR A 55 -1.32 -2.49 10.73
CA THR A 55 -0.77 -1.36 11.49
C THR A 55 -1.38 0.00 11.14
N CYS A 56 -2.33 0.03 10.19
CA CYS A 56 -2.89 1.29 9.69
C CYS A 56 -3.59 2.08 10.81
N PRO A 57 -3.13 3.31 11.13
CA PRO A 57 -3.69 4.10 12.24
C PRO A 57 -5.12 4.57 11.96
N ALA A 58 -5.51 4.69 10.68
CA ALA A 58 -6.88 5.02 10.31
C ALA A 58 -7.88 3.92 10.73
N ARG A 59 -7.44 2.66 10.87
CA ARG A 59 -8.27 1.53 11.33
C ARG A 59 -8.51 1.56 12.84
N ALA A 60 -7.54 2.03 13.62
CA ALA A 60 -7.71 2.26 15.06
C ALA A 60 -8.68 3.43 15.35
N ARG A 61 -8.75 4.40 14.43
CA ARG A 61 -9.66 5.54 14.54
C ARG A 61 -11.14 5.13 14.38
N THR A 62 -11.45 4.20 13.48
CA THR A 62 -12.83 3.72 13.27
C THR A 62 -13.39 2.94 14.45
N THR A 63 -12.56 2.11 15.09
CA THR A 63 -12.97 1.28 16.25
C THR A 63 -13.36 2.12 17.47
N ASN A 64 -12.80 3.33 17.61
CA ASN A 64 -13.13 4.21 18.73
C ASN A 64 -14.42 5.02 18.49
N THR A 65 -14.70 5.39 17.23
CA THR A 65 -15.93 6.09 16.85
C THR A 65 -17.18 5.22 17.04
N GLU A 66 -17.10 3.92 16.75
CA GLU A 66 -18.23 2.97 16.95
C GLU A 66 -18.55 2.72 18.43
N ARG A 67 -17.56 2.78 19.32
CA ARG A 67 -17.76 2.56 20.77
C ARG A 67 -18.40 3.75 21.50
N THR A 68 -18.34 4.94 20.92
CA THR A 68 -18.85 6.18 21.56
C THR A 68 -20.29 6.50 21.13
N ALA A 69 -20.90 5.66 20.29
CA ALA A 69 -22.25 5.84 19.76
C ALA A 69 -23.27 4.81 20.30
N ALA A 70 -22.95 4.09 21.39
CA ALA A 70 -23.82 3.10 22.04
C ALA A 70 -24.19 3.54 23.47
#